data_AF-A0A962WS39-F1
#
_entry.id   AF-A0A962WS39-F1
#
_cell.length_a   1.000
_cell.length_b   1.000
_cell.length_c   1.000
_cell.angle_alpha   90.00
_cell.angle_beta   90.00
_cell.angle_gamma   90.00
#
_symmetry.space_group_name_H-M   'P 1'
#
loop_
_entity.id
_entity.type
_entity.pdbx_description
1 polymer ?
#
loop_
_entity_poly.entity_id
_entity_poly.type
_entity_poly.pdbx_seq_one_letter_code
_entity_poly.pdbx_strand_id
1 'polypeptide(L)'
;MHNSLKGAVARLLSGSPVLRILVVGRLLGPLGILLAVLVVIIGMGILLFLGIATGEGLAGLLLVCGALAMAAILVGSNRLHSQLLKPLAELESAVADVCEGGVWSNLPLQEVGVLGPVTRDLDSLSGELIDLYEDMDNRVARQTRQLSQQTASLKILYDVAAKINQVDDMDELLVRLLRVVKNMLHGRSAVVQVISTSGHMRLVGSIDPDEKLLTEKEQLPVPLCQCGKALSSGDILCEHDAKACSVRNGRRMYSPDELEEVTVPLNFHGDILGMFRIFVPRSIMKGREDLMELSATIGNHLGIAIAKQRSDAEAHRLSIVEERTALANELHDSLAQTLASLRYQVRMLEETLEQEVSVDGRARREIHRIRGGLDEAHTELRELLNSFRAPLDQRGLLPALEKLASRFRQETGISIFFQCNCRSVHLGASEEMQMLRIVQESLANIRKHAHAQTVRILLTCNLDGEYLLLVEDDGVGFLDTKPVGSPGEHIGLSIMAERAKRLGGTFRIESEPGEGTRVELTYKPASTSAVAALKDRITG
;
A
#
# COMPACT_ATOMS: atom_id res chain seq x y z
N MET A 1 60.51 -60.70 22.37
CA MET A 1 59.73 -61.03 23.60
C MET A 1 59.29 -59.81 24.43
N HIS A 2 59.81 -58.59 24.22
CA HIS A 2 59.48 -57.42 25.04
C HIS A 2 58.14 -56.72 24.69
N ASN A 3 57.62 -56.88 23.46
CA ASN A 3 56.33 -56.31 23.04
C ASN A 3 55.10 -57.16 23.41
N SER A 4 55.26 -58.46 23.70
CA SER A 4 54.14 -59.33 24.08
C SER A 4 53.71 -59.14 25.53
N LEU A 5 54.62 -58.72 26.43
CA LEU A 5 54.28 -58.43 27.83
C LEU A 5 53.49 -57.11 27.97
N LYS A 6 53.83 -56.07 27.21
CA LYS A 6 53.11 -54.79 27.25
C LYS A 6 51.65 -54.93 26.78
N GLY A 7 51.41 -55.77 25.76
CA GLY A 7 50.05 -56.07 25.27
C GLY A 7 49.21 -56.91 26.24
N ALA A 8 49.82 -57.83 26.98
CA ALA A 8 49.13 -58.64 27.99
C ALA A 8 48.78 -57.82 29.25
N VAL A 9 49.69 -56.94 29.70
CA VAL A 9 49.45 -56.03 30.83
C VAL A 9 48.36 -55.00 30.48
N ALA A 10 48.31 -54.52 29.23
CA ALA A 10 47.26 -53.60 28.78
C ALA A 10 45.85 -54.22 28.77
N ARG A 11 45.71 -55.53 28.47
CA ARG A 11 44.41 -56.25 28.52
C ARG A 11 43.97 -56.65 29.93
N LEU A 12 44.91 -56.84 30.87
CA LEU A 12 44.58 -57.04 32.29
C LEU A 12 44.17 -55.73 32.99
N LEU A 13 44.68 -54.60 32.51
CA LEU A 13 44.36 -53.26 33.04
C LEU A 13 43.05 -52.66 32.50
N SER A 14 42.39 -53.30 31.53
CA SER A 14 41.12 -52.82 30.97
C SER A 14 39.88 -53.31 31.74
N GLY A 15 40.03 -54.25 32.68
CA GLY A 15 38.89 -54.91 33.35
C GLY A 15 38.51 -54.37 34.73
N SER A 16 39.39 -53.65 35.43
CA SER A 16 39.05 -53.09 36.74
C SER A 16 39.52 -51.63 36.89
N PRO A 17 38.61 -50.69 37.21
CA PRO A 17 38.95 -49.28 37.37
C PRO A 17 39.98 -49.08 38.49
N VAL A 18 39.93 -49.92 39.53
CA VAL A 18 40.86 -49.92 40.67
C VAL A 18 42.31 -50.16 40.25
N LEU A 19 42.56 -51.09 39.33
CA LEU A 19 43.93 -51.42 38.91
C LEU A 19 44.53 -50.28 38.06
N ARG A 20 43.70 -49.60 37.25
CA ARG A 20 44.11 -48.41 36.50
C ARG A 20 44.45 -47.24 37.43
N ILE A 21 43.66 -47.02 38.47
CA ILE A 21 43.93 -46.01 39.53
C ILE A 21 45.27 -46.28 40.21
N LEU A 22 45.56 -47.54 40.56
CA LEU A 22 46.81 -47.93 41.23
C LEU A 22 48.06 -47.78 40.34
N VAL A 23 47.94 -48.03 39.03
CA VAL A 23 49.02 -47.88 38.05
C VAL A 23 49.29 -46.42 37.73
N VAL A 24 48.26 -45.65 37.38
CA VAL A 24 48.41 -44.25 36.99
C VAL A 24 48.79 -43.39 38.20
N GLY A 25 48.29 -43.72 39.39
CA GLY A 25 48.68 -43.10 40.66
C GLY A 25 50.10 -43.42 41.15
N ARG A 26 50.87 -44.26 40.42
CA ARG A 26 52.17 -44.79 40.84
C ARG A 26 52.17 -45.34 42.28
N LEU A 27 51.06 -45.94 42.72
CA LEU A 27 50.87 -46.46 44.09
C LEU A 27 51.34 -47.92 44.25
N LEU A 28 51.56 -48.63 43.14
CA LEU A 28 52.09 -49.99 43.14
C LEU A 28 53.49 -50.13 43.77
N GLY A 29 54.34 -49.10 43.66
CA GLY A 29 55.67 -49.08 44.28
C GLY A 29 55.62 -49.17 45.81
N PRO A 30 54.98 -48.21 46.51
CA PRO A 30 54.87 -48.25 47.97
C PRO A 30 54.08 -49.48 48.47
N LEU A 31 53.04 -49.92 47.76
CA LEU A 31 52.31 -51.16 48.10
C LEU A 31 53.20 -52.42 47.97
N GLY A 32 54.03 -52.48 46.93
CA GLY A 32 54.99 -53.58 46.73
C GLY A 32 56.06 -53.62 47.82
N ILE A 33 56.55 -52.46 48.26
CA ILE A 33 57.52 -52.37 49.38
C ILE A 33 56.87 -52.82 50.69
N LEU A 34 55.64 -52.40 50.97
CA LEU A 34 54.88 -52.84 52.15
C LEU A 34 54.65 -54.36 52.14
N LEU A 35 54.27 -54.93 51.00
CA LEU A 35 54.11 -56.38 50.86
C LEU A 35 55.44 -57.13 51.05
N ALA A 36 56.53 -56.63 50.48
CA ALA A 36 57.86 -57.22 50.65
C ALA A 36 58.31 -57.17 52.11
N VAL A 37 58.10 -56.05 52.81
CA VAL A 37 58.38 -55.92 54.24
C VAL A 37 57.52 -56.90 55.05
N LEU A 38 56.24 -57.04 54.73
CA LEU A 38 55.35 -58.00 55.39
C LEU A 38 55.83 -59.45 55.21
N VAL A 39 56.21 -59.84 53.99
CA VAL A 39 56.75 -61.17 53.70
C VAL A 39 58.05 -61.43 54.47
N VAL A 40 58.94 -60.44 54.56
CA VAL A 40 60.18 -60.53 55.35
C VAL A 40 59.88 -60.69 56.83
N ILE A 41 58.94 -59.92 57.39
CA ILE A 41 58.53 -60.03 58.80
C ILE A 41 57.92 -61.41 59.09
N ILE A 42 57.03 -61.90 58.24
CA ILE A 42 56.40 -63.22 58.40
C ILE A 42 57.45 -64.33 58.31
N GLY A 43 58.32 -64.30 57.29
CA GLY A 43 59.40 -65.27 57.11
C GLY A 43 60.36 -65.28 58.30
N MET A 44 60.67 -64.10 58.84
CA MET A 44 61.51 -63.96 60.03
C MET A 44 60.83 -64.52 61.29
N GLY A 45 59.52 -64.32 61.46
CA GLY A 45 58.74 -64.91 62.54
C GLY A 45 58.71 -66.45 62.48
N ILE A 46 58.61 -67.02 61.28
CA ILE A 46 58.66 -68.47 61.05
C ILE A 46 60.05 -69.04 61.40
N LEU A 47 61.13 -68.36 60.99
CA LEU A 47 62.51 -68.76 61.33
C LEU A 47 62.79 -68.73 62.84
N LEU A 48 62.21 -67.75 63.54
CA LEU A 48 62.25 -67.64 65.00
C LEU A 48 61.49 -68.80 65.68
N PHE A 49 60.31 -69.14 65.16
CA PHE A 49 59.49 -70.24 65.67
C PHE A 49 60.15 -71.62 65.50
N LEU A 50 60.89 -71.82 64.40
CA LEU A 50 61.65 -73.05 64.14
C LEU A 50 62.97 -73.15 64.94
N GLY A 51 63.34 -72.11 65.71
CA GLY A 51 64.54 -72.10 66.56
C GLY A 51 65.87 -72.00 65.79
N ILE A 52 65.83 -71.61 64.52
CA ILE A 52 66.99 -71.59 63.61
C ILE A 52 67.82 -70.31 63.76
N ALA A 53 67.24 -69.22 64.27
CA ALA A 53 67.87 -67.90 64.33
C ALA A 53 68.07 -67.39 65.78
N THR A 54 69.20 -66.71 66.04
CA THR A 54 69.53 -66.09 67.34
C THR A 54 69.08 -64.62 67.40
N GLY A 55 68.63 -64.19 68.58
CA GLY A 55 67.94 -62.91 68.84
C GLY A 55 68.65 -61.62 68.41
N GLU A 56 69.97 -61.60 68.34
CA GLU A 56 70.74 -60.35 68.21
C GLU A 56 70.71 -59.73 66.80
N GLY A 57 70.59 -60.54 65.75
CA GLY A 57 70.48 -60.03 64.37
C GLY A 57 69.06 -59.57 63.99
N LEU A 58 68.04 -60.03 64.74
CA LEU A 58 66.63 -59.84 64.43
C LEU A 58 66.17 -58.41 64.74
N ALA A 59 66.70 -57.79 65.80
CA ALA A 59 66.35 -56.42 66.19
C ALA A 59 66.77 -55.38 65.14
N GLY A 60 67.97 -55.52 64.56
CA GLY A 60 68.46 -54.61 63.52
C GLY A 60 67.65 -54.69 62.23
N LEU A 61 67.27 -55.90 61.81
CA LEU A 61 66.49 -56.11 60.59
C LEU A 61 65.04 -55.60 60.74
N LEU A 62 64.44 -55.74 61.94
CA LEU A 62 63.12 -55.16 62.25
C LEU A 62 63.12 -53.63 62.18
N LEU A 63 64.16 -52.97 62.66
CA LEU A 63 64.27 -51.50 62.57
C LEU A 63 64.36 -51.04 61.11
N VAL A 64 65.13 -51.74 60.27
CA VAL A 64 65.25 -51.43 58.83
C VAL A 64 63.93 -51.67 58.11
N CYS A 65 63.26 -52.80 58.36
CA CYS A 65 61.93 -53.09 57.83
C CYS A 65 60.89 -52.04 58.27
N GLY A 66 60.92 -51.62 59.54
CA GLY A 66 60.06 -50.57 60.07
C GLY A 66 60.27 -49.22 59.39
N ALA A 67 61.53 -48.81 59.19
CA ALA A 67 61.86 -47.58 58.48
C ALA A 67 61.41 -47.61 57.01
N LEU A 68 61.60 -48.73 56.32
CA LEU A 68 61.15 -48.92 54.92
C LEU A 68 59.62 -48.91 54.81
N ALA A 69 58.90 -49.54 55.75
CA ALA A 69 57.43 -49.49 55.79
C ALA A 69 56.93 -48.06 56.03
N MET A 70 57.54 -47.33 56.97
CA MET A 70 57.16 -45.95 57.28
C MET A 70 57.39 -45.01 56.09
N ALA A 71 58.53 -45.15 55.40
CA ALA A 71 58.82 -44.40 54.18
C ALA A 71 57.84 -44.75 53.03
N ALA A 72 57.49 -46.03 52.87
CA ALA A 72 56.51 -46.47 51.87
C ALA A 72 55.11 -45.92 52.16
N ILE A 73 54.67 -45.92 53.42
CA ILE A 73 53.39 -45.34 53.85
C ILE A 73 53.38 -43.82 53.60
N LEU A 74 54.45 -43.11 53.95
CA LEU A 74 54.54 -41.66 53.75
C LEU A 74 54.49 -41.28 52.26
N VAL A 75 55.26 -41.98 51.41
CA VAL A 75 55.25 -41.76 49.95
C VAL A 75 53.90 -42.15 49.34
N GLY A 76 53.30 -43.27 49.79
CA GLY A 76 51.99 -43.71 49.35
C GLY A 76 50.89 -42.70 49.70
N SER A 77 50.86 -42.21 50.94
CA SER A 77 49.91 -41.22 51.42
C SER A 77 50.06 -39.88 50.69
N ASN A 78 51.30 -39.41 50.49
CA ASN A 78 51.55 -38.16 49.76
C ASN A 78 51.13 -38.27 48.28
N ARG A 79 51.36 -39.43 47.64
CA ARG A 79 50.89 -39.68 46.27
C ARG A 79 49.37 -39.79 46.19
N LEU A 80 48.73 -40.48 47.13
CA LEU A 80 47.27 -40.58 47.20
C LEU A 80 46.64 -39.19 47.36
N HIS A 81 47.21 -38.35 48.22
CA HIS A 81 46.72 -37.00 48.45
C HIS A 81 46.91 -36.10 47.23
N SER A 82 48.11 -36.09 46.64
CA SER A 82 48.44 -35.22 45.50
C SER A 82 47.83 -35.66 44.17
N GLN A 83 47.59 -36.95 43.95
CA GLN A 83 47.15 -37.48 42.65
C GLN A 83 45.67 -37.88 42.60
N LEU A 84 44.97 -37.94 43.74
CA LEU A 84 43.56 -38.32 43.81
C LEU A 84 42.72 -37.37 44.66
N LEU A 85 43.08 -37.15 45.94
CA LEU A 85 42.21 -36.38 46.84
C LEU A 85 42.15 -34.88 46.47
N LYS A 86 43.29 -34.25 46.21
CA LYS A 86 43.33 -32.83 45.85
C LYS A 86 42.65 -32.54 44.48
N PRO A 87 42.94 -33.30 43.40
CA PRO A 87 42.25 -33.11 42.12
C PRO A 87 40.73 -33.37 42.19
N LEU A 88 40.30 -34.32 43.04
CA LEU A 88 38.87 -34.62 43.20
C LEU A 88 38.13 -33.47 43.90
N ALA A 89 38.72 -32.88 44.94
CA ALA A 89 38.14 -31.73 45.62
C ALA A 89 38.06 -30.49 44.72
N GLU A 90 39.10 -30.24 43.90
CA GLU A 90 39.10 -29.15 42.92
C GLU A 90 38.03 -29.36 41.84
N LEU A 91 37.81 -30.60 41.39
CA LEU A 91 36.74 -30.94 40.45
C LEU A 91 35.35 -30.74 41.07
N GLU A 92 35.16 -31.14 42.33
CA GLU A 92 33.89 -30.95 43.04
C GLU A 92 33.53 -29.48 43.16
N SER A 93 34.50 -28.61 43.52
CA SER A 93 34.27 -27.16 43.55
C SER A 93 33.96 -26.58 42.17
N ALA A 94 34.65 -27.02 41.12
CA ALA A 94 34.43 -26.51 39.77
C ALA A 94 33.04 -26.87 39.22
N VAL A 95 32.55 -28.08 39.53
CA VAL A 95 31.19 -28.50 39.15
C VAL A 95 30.13 -27.73 39.95
N ALA A 96 30.37 -27.46 41.23
CA ALA A 96 29.46 -26.66 42.05
C ALA A 96 29.33 -25.22 41.52
N ASP A 97 30.44 -24.58 41.15
CA ASP A 97 30.46 -23.22 40.60
C ASP A 97 29.66 -23.11 39.28
N VAL A 98 29.72 -24.13 38.42
CA VAL A 98 28.92 -24.17 37.18
C VAL A 98 27.44 -24.42 37.47
N CYS A 99 27.11 -25.27 38.45
CA CYS A 99 25.72 -25.46 38.89
C CYS A 99 25.10 -24.17 39.47
N GLU A 100 25.92 -23.25 40.00
CA GLU A 100 25.49 -21.93 40.48
C GLU A 100 25.47 -20.84 39.38
N GLY A 101 25.74 -21.21 38.12
CA GLY A 101 25.66 -20.32 36.96
C GLY A 101 26.98 -19.65 36.57
N GLY A 102 28.11 -20.07 37.14
CA GLY A 102 29.44 -19.64 36.74
C GLY A 102 29.89 -20.26 35.40
N VAL A 103 30.83 -19.61 34.71
CA VAL A 103 31.45 -20.13 33.48
C VAL A 103 32.50 -21.16 33.85
N TRP A 104 32.48 -22.35 33.22
CA TRP A 104 33.55 -23.35 33.38
C TRP A 104 34.88 -22.72 32.94
N SER A 105 35.78 -22.50 33.88
CA SER A 105 37.12 -22.01 33.59
C SER A 105 38.05 -23.22 33.40
N ASN A 106 38.84 -23.22 32.32
CA ASN A 106 39.78 -24.30 32.02
C ASN A 106 40.65 -24.61 33.24
N LEU A 107 40.35 -25.71 33.95
CA LEU A 107 41.21 -26.13 35.04
C LEU A 107 42.54 -26.62 34.44
N PRO A 108 43.70 -26.22 34.99
CA PRO A 108 45.01 -26.69 34.56
C PRO A 108 45.29 -28.17 34.96
N LEU A 109 44.24 -29.00 35.08
CA LEU A 109 44.31 -30.42 35.44
C LEU A 109 44.79 -31.33 34.31
N GLN A 110 45.09 -30.77 33.13
CA GLN A 110 45.37 -31.52 31.89
C GLN A 110 46.60 -32.44 31.94
N GLU A 111 47.45 -32.37 32.97
CA GLU A 111 48.63 -33.25 33.07
C GLU A 111 48.80 -34.01 34.39
N VAL A 112 47.86 -33.94 35.34
CA VAL A 112 48.09 -34.52 36.68
C VAL A 112 47.03 -35.56 37.06
N GLY A 113 47.32 -36.82 36.71
CA GLY A 113 46.78 -37.97 37.43
C GLY A 113 45.62 -38.71 36.77
N VAL A 114 44.85 -39.39 37.60
CA VAL A 114 43.89 -40.44 37.21
C VAL A 114 42.61 -39.89 36.56
N LEU A 115 42.28 -38.62 36.79
CA LEU A 115 41.02 -37.98 36.37
C LEU A 115 41.09 -37.25 35.02
N GLY A 116 42.27 -37.18 34.36
CA GLY A 116 42.45 -36.42 33.12
C GLY A 116 41.56 -36.81 31.91
N PRO A 117 41.07 -38.06 31.76
CA PRO A 117 40.05 -38.36 30.75
C PRO A 117 38.69 -37.70 31.03
N VAL A 118 38.25 -37.69 32.29
CA VAL A 118 36.94 -37.15 32.69
C VAL A 118 36.90 -35.63 32.53
N THR A 119 38.00 -34.94 32.84
CA THR A 119 38.09 -33.49 32.65
C THR A 119 38.01 -33.10 31.17
N ARG A 120 38.61 -33.90 30.27
CA ARG A 120 38.50 -33.64 28.81
C ARG A 120 37.09 -33.85 28.27
N ASP A 121 36.38 -34.88 28.76
CA ASP A 121 35.00 -35.11 28.36
C ASP A 121 34.09 -33.96 28.84
N LEU A 122 34.34 -33.43 30.06
CA LEU A 122 33.64 -32.25 30.59
C LEU A 122 33.97 -30.96 29.81
N ASP A 123 35.23 -30.74 29.45
CA ASP A 123 35.64 -29.59 28.63
C ASP A 123 34.94 -29.63 27.26
N SER A 124 34.85 -30.81 26.64
CA SER A 124 34.15 -30.99 25.35
C SER A 124 32.65 -30.68 25.46
N LEU A 125 31.99 -31.17 26.51
CA LEU A 125 30.57 -30.90 26.75
C LEU A 125 30.32 -29.42 27.05
N SER A 126 31.22 -28.78 27.80
CA SER A 126 31.14 -27.34 28.06
C SER A 126 31.31 -26.53 26.76
N GLY A 127 32.23 -26.94 25.88
CA GLY A 127 32.41 -26.31 24.57
C GLY A 127 31.16 -26.42 23.69
N GLU A 128 30.57 -27.62 23.58
CA GLU A 128 29.33 -27.82 22.84
C GLU A 128 28.16 -27.00 23.42
N LEU A 129 28.06 -26.89 24.74
CA LEU A 129 27.04 -26.06 25.39
C LEU A 129 27.21 -24.58 25.07
N ILE A 130 28.43 -24.05 25.13
CA ILE A 130 28.73 -22.64 24.80
C ILE A 130 28.32 -22.35 23.35
N ASP A 131 28.73 -23.20 22.41
CA ASP A 131 28.37 -23.07 20.99
C ASP A 131 26.85 -23.11 20.78
N LEU A 132 26.14 -23.96 21.52
CA LEU A 132 24.69 -24.10 21.43
C LEU A 132 23.94 -22.92 22.04
N TYR A 133 24.43 -22.37 23.16
CA TYR A 133 23.93 -21.12 23.75
C TYR A 133 24.13 -19.95 22.79
N GLU A 134 25.31 -19.84 22.15
CA GLU A 134 25.60 -18.76 21.20
C GLU A 134 24.74 -18.86 19.92
N ASP A 135 24.51 -20.06 19.35
CA ASP A 135 23.59 -20.22 18.22
C ASP A 135 22.15 -19.90 18.61
N MET A 136 21.71 -20.30 19.80
CA MET A 136 20.37 -20.02 20.29
C MET A 136 20.14 -18.52 20.48
N ASP A 137 21.05 -17.80 21.14
CA ASP A 137 20.93 -16.34 21.32
C ASP A 137 20.91 -15.62 19.96
N ASN A 138 21.74 -16.05 19.02
CA ASN A 138 21.74 -15.50 17.66
C ASN A 138 20.43 -15.80 16.91
N ARG A 139 19.78 -16.94 17.15
CA ARG A 139 18.44 -17.24 16.60
C ARG A 139 17.34 -16.43 17.27
N VAL A 140 17.36 -16.32 18.59
CA VAL A 140 16.38 -15.55 19.37
C VAL A 140 16.45 -14.08 18.97
N ALA A 141 17.65 -13.51 18.82
CA ALA A 141 17.82 -12.14 18.36
C ALA A 141 17.27 -11.93 16.94
N ARG A 142 17.51 -12.88 16.02
CA ARG A 142 16.96 -12.85 14.65
C ARG A 142 15.43 -12.94 14.65
N GLN A 143 14.85 -13.90 15.38
CA GLN A 143 13.39 -14.06 15.46
C GLN A 143 12.73 -12.86 16.12
N THR A 144 13.32 -12.30 17.17
CA THR A 144 12.78 -11.11 17.86
C THR A 144 12.73 -9.90 16.93
N ARG A 145 13.78 -9.69 16.13
CA ARG A 145 13.78 -8.62 15.10
C ARG A 145 12.69 -8.84 14.05
N GLN A 146 12.57 -10.07 13.55
CA GLN A 146 11.56 -10.41 12.54
C GLN A 146 10.13 -10.25 13.07
N LEU A 147 9.86 -10.70 14.29
CA LEU A 147 8.56 -10.51 14.96
C LEU A 147 8.25 -9.03 15.18
N SER A 148 9.24 -8.23 15.59
CA SER A 148 9.05 -6.79 15.78
C SER A 148 8.71 -6.09 14.45
N GLN A 149 9.40 -6.42 13.36
CA GLN A 149 9.11 -5.92 12.02
C GLN A 149 7.71 -6.33 11.53
N GLN A 150 7.35 -7.61 11.67
CA GLN A 150 6.02 -8.11 11.32
C GLN A 150 4.93 -7.39 12.13
N THR A 151 5.12 -7.21 13.43
CA THR A 151 4.15 -6.51 14.29
C THR A 151 3.98 -5.04 13.89
N ALA A 152 5.08 -4.33 13.59
CA ALA A 152 5.02 -2.94 13.16
C ALA A 152 4.30 -2.78 11.81
N SER A 153 4.62 -3.66 10.85
CA SER A 153 3.94 -3.70 9.55
C SER A 153 2.46 -4.02 9.71
N LEU A 154 2.10 -5.00 10.55
CA LEU A 154 0.71 -5.38 10.81
C LEU A 154 -0.10 -4.23 11.43
N LYS A 155 0.51 -3.44 12.31
CA LYS A 155 -0.15 -2.27 12.93
C LYS A 155 -0.42 -1.17 11.91
N ILE A 156 0.55 -0.88 11.04
CA ILE A 156 0.36 0.09 9.94
C ILE A 156 -0.71 -0.44 8.99
N LEU A 157 -0.68 -1.73 8.66
CA LEU A 157 -1.68 -2.39 7.83
C LEU A 157 -3.09 -2.29 8.40
N TYR A 158 -3.24 -2.57 9.70
CA TYR A 158 -4.51 -2.43 10.38
C TYR A 158 -4.99 -0.98 10.37
N ASP A 159 -4.10 -0.03 10.62
CA ASP A 159 -4.42 1.40 10.56
C ASP A 159 -4.83 1.85 9.15
N VAL A 160 -4.14 1.38 8.11
CA VAL A 160 -4.46 1.65 6.71
C VAL A 160 -5.80 1.02 6.35
N ALA A 161 -5.99 -0.27 6.62
CA ALA A 161 -7.21 -1.01 6.33
C ALA A 161 -8.43 -0.46 7.09
N ALA A 162 -8.28 -0.12 8.37
CA ALA A 162 -9.35 0.48 9.17
C ALA A 162 -9.75 1.87 8.64
N LYS A 163 -8.79 2.62 8.09
CA LYS A 163 -9.04 3.97 7.55
C LYS A 163 -9.54 3.97 6.11
N ILE A 164 -9.18 2.97 5.29
CA ILE A 164 -9.77 2.77 3.94
C ILE A 164 -11.29 2.62 4.04
N ASN A 165 -11.79 1.97 5.09
CA ASN A 165 -13.23 1.79 5.30
C ASN A 165 -13.93 2.99 5.94
N GLN A 166 -13.20 4.04 6.33
CA GLN A 166 -13.76 5.23 7.03
C GLN A 166 -13.63 6.53 6.23
N VAL A 167 -12.79 6.56 5.19
CA VAL A 167 -12.51 7.76 4.41
C VAL A 167 -13.01 7.55 2.98
N ASP A 168 -13.98 8.36 2.56
CA ASP A 168 -14.52 8.32 1.18
C ASP A 168 -13.50 8.84 0.14
N ASP A 169 -12.42 9.50 0.58
CA ASP A 169 -11.39 10.11 -0.27
C ASP A 169 -9.99 9.50 -0.06
N MET A 170 -9.49 8.81 -1.11
CA MET A 170 -8.14 8.24 -1.11
C MET A 170 -7.03 9.28 -1.07
N ASP A 171 -7.26 10.51 -1.56
CA ASP A 171 -6.25 11.55 -1.53
C ASP A 171 -5.94 11.97 -0.07
N GLU A 172 -6.97 12.06 0.79
CA GLU A 172 -6.79 12.36 2.21
C GLU A 172 -6.02 11.26 2.94
N LEU A 173 -6.32 9.99 2.63
CA LEU A 173 -5.61 8.84 3.21
C LEU A 173 -4.12 8.88 2.84
N LEU A 174 -3.81 9.11 1.56
CA LEU A 174 -2.44 9.18 1.06
C LEU A 174 -1.66 10.33 1.70
N VAL A 175 -2.29 11.50 1.86
CA VAL A 175 -1.70 12.64 2.57
C VAL A 175 -1.44 12.34 4.04
N ARG A 176 -2.39 11.68 4.72
CA ARG A 176 -2.23 11.31 6.13
C ARG A 176 -1.09 10.30 6.31
N LEU A 177 -0.99 9.32 5.42
CA LEU A 177 0.09 8.33 5.43
C LEU A 177 1.44 8.92 5.02
N LEU A 178 1.46 9.91 4.13
CA LEU A 178 2.67 10.65 3.80
C LEU A 178 3.34 11.19 5.07
N ARG A 179 2.55 11.72 6.02
CA ARG A 179 3.07 12.19 7.32
C ARG A 179 3.65 11.05 8.15
N VAL A 180 3.01 9.90 8.18
CA VAL A 180 3.49 8.72 8.93
C VAL A 180 4.82 8.23 8.34
N VAL A 181 4.90 8.05 7.02
CA VAL A 181 6.12 7.57 6.36
C VAL A 181 7.24 8.61 6.44
N LYS A 182 6.93 9.91 6.30
CA LYS A 182 7.90 11.00 6.53
C LYS A 182 8.50 10.91 7.94
N ASN A 183 7.68 10.82 8.97
CA ASN A 183 8.14 10.77 10.36
C ASN A 183 8.94 9.50 10.65
N MET A 184 8.52 8.36 10.10
CA MET A 184 9.22 7.08 10.23
C MET A 184 10.65 7.14 9.65
N LEU A 185 10.82 7.82 8.51
CA LEU A 185 12.11 8.00 7.85
C LEU A 185 12.88 9.25 8.33
N HIS A 186 12.35 10.00 9.31
CA HIS A 186 12.87 11.30 9.74
C HIS A 186 13.11 12.26 8.56
N GLY A 187 12.21 12.22 7.58
CA GLY A 187 12.26 13.05 6.39
C GLY A 187 12.06 14.53 6.71
N ARG A 188 12.84 15.39 6.05
CA ARG A 188 12.67 16.84 6.11
C ARG A 188 11.46 17.30 5.30
N SER A 189 11.27 16.74 4.12
CA SER A 189 10.12 17.03 3.25
C SER A 189 9.65 15.75 2.59
N ALA A 190 8.38 15.69 2.22
CA ALA A 190 7.79 14.52 1.58
C ALA A 190 6.73 14.93 0.55
N VAL A 191 6.60 14.15 -0.51
CA VAL A 191 5.67 14.38 -1.62
C VAL A 191 4.97 13.08 -1.97
N VAL A 192 3.67 13.11 -2.21
CA VAL A 192 2.90 12.01 -2.77
C VAL A 192 2.38 12.35 -4.17
N GLN A 193 2.64 11.44 -5.11
CA GLN A 193 2.13 11.54 -6.48
C GLN A 193 1.46 10.23 -6.88
N VAL A 194 0.38 10.32 -7.66
CA VAL A 194 -0.39 9.18 -8.16
C VAL A 194 -0.58 9.33 -9.66
N ILE A 195 -0.50 8.23 -10.41
CA ILE A 195 -0.76 8.22 -11.85
C ILE A 195 -2.27 8.31 -12.07
N SER A 196 -2.75 9.36 -12.73
CA SER A 196 -4.15 9.51 -13.11
C SER A 196 -4.60 8.44 -14.11
N THR A 197 -5.90 8.27 -14.31
CA THR A 197 -6.47 7.41 -15.36
C THR A 197 -6.02 7.82 -16.77
N SER A 198 -5.61 9.08 -16.97
CA SER A 198 -5.02 9.59 -18.21
C SER A 198 -3.53 9.25 -18.40
N GLY A 199 -2.89 8.60 -17.41
CA GLY A 199 -1.48 8.23 -17.46
C GLY A 199 -0.50 9.33 -17.02
N HIS A 200 -0.99 10.51 -16.62
CA HIS A 200 -0.15 11.59 -16.10
C HIS A 200 0.04 11.50 -14.58
N MET A 201 1.24 11.83 -14.10
CA MET A 201 1.53 11.95 -12.67
C MET A 201 0.84 13.18 -12.09
N ARG A 202 -0.11 12.96 -11.20
CA ARG A 202 -0.80 14.00 -10.44
C ARG A 202 -0.22 14.10 -9.04
N LEU A 203 0.02 15.31 -8.59
CA LEU A 203 0.39 15.58 -7.20
C LEU A 203 -0.86 15.44 -6.32
N VAL A 204 -0.80 14.61 -5.29
CA VAL A 204 -1.89 14.46 -4.33
C VAL A 204 -1.67 15.38 -3.12
N GLY A 205 -0.41 15.53 -2.68
CA GLY A 205 -0.07 16.42 -1.59
C GLY A 205 1.41 16.39 -1.25
N SER A 206 1.82 17.33 -0.42
CA SER A 206 3.21 17.51 -0.04
C SER A 206 3.36 18.10 1.36
N ILE A 207 4.42 17.74 2.06
CA ILE A 207 4.77 18.26 3.39
C ILE A 207 6.12 18.95 3.27
N ASP A 208 6.16 20.21 3.66
CA ASP A 208 7.37 21.04 3.61
C ASP A 208 8.30 20.86 4.83
N PRO A 209 9.49 21.48 4.79
CA PRO A 209 10.43 21.46 5.91
C PRO A 209 9.87 22.10 7.20
N ASP A 210 8.86 22.95 7.10
CA ASP A 210 8.20 23.63 8.21
C ASP A 210 6.95 22.87 8.71
N GLU A 211 6.80 21.61 8.31
CA GLU A 211 5.66 20.71 8.62
C GLU A 211 4.30 21.18 8.08
N LYS A 212 4.29 22.15 7.15
CA LYS A 212 3.07 22.60 6.50
C LYS A 212 2.66 21.59 5.44
N LEU A 213 1.39 21.19 5.50
CA LEU A 213 0.76 20.38 4.48
C LEU A 213 0.27 21.29 3.35
N LEU A 214 0.66 20.98 2.12
CA LEU A 214 0.28 21.71 0.91
C LEU A 214 -0.36 20.74 -0.08
N THR A 215 -1.58 21.05 -0.48
CA THR A 215 -2.30 20.35 -1.55
C THR A 215 -1.96 20.92 -2.93
N GLU A 216 -2.37 20.23 -4.00
CA GLU A 216 -2.14 20.68 -5.39
C GLU A 216 -2.59 22.12 -5.64
N LYS A 217 -3.70 22.55 -5.02
CA LYS A 217 -4.28 23.90 -5.19
C LYS A 217 -3.52 25.00 -4.45
N GLU A 218 -2.68 24.63 -3.48
CA GLU A 218 -1.95 25.54 -2.61
C GLU A 218 -0.49 25.70 -3.03
N GLN A 219 -0.02 24.90 -3.99
CA GLN A 219 1.31 25.04 -4.55
C GLN A 219 1.38 26.20 -5.55
N LEU A 220 2.23 27.17 -5.23
CA LEU A 220 2.61 28.22 -6.17
C LEU A 220 3.64 27.67 -7.16
N PRO A 221 3.59 28.06 -8.45
CA PRO A 221 4.61 27.68 -9.41
C PRO A 221 5.97 28.23 -8.96
N VAL A 222 6.87 27.31 -8.57
CA VAL A 222 8.23 27.68 -8.17
C VAL A 222 9.12 27.70 -9.42
N PRO A 223 9.81 28.81 -9.72
CA PRO A 223 10.84 28.80 -10.76
C PRO A 223 11.97 27.85 -10.34
N LEU A 224 12.09 26.74 -11.07
CA LEU A 224 13.06 25.67 -10.84
C LEU A 224 14.46 26.10 -11.27
N CYS A 225 15.49 25.74 -10.50
CA CYS A 225 16.85 25.72 -11.03
C CYS A 225 16.93 24.64 -12.10
N GLN A 226 17.61 24.90 -13.23
CA GLN A 226 17.93 23.87 -14.23
C GLN A 226 18.74 22.68 -13.68
N CYS A 227 19.28 22.84 -12.48
CA CYS A 227 20.28 21.98 -11.85
C CYS A 227 19.75 21.10 -10.72
N GLY A 228 18.46 21.14 -10.39
CA GLY A 228 17.97 20.53 -9.15
C GLY A 228 16.48 20.21 -9.10
N LYS A 229 16.11 19.43 -8.09
CA LYS A 229 14.75 18.96 -7.83
C LYS A 229 14.10 19.81 -6.73
N ALA A 230 12.89 20.27 -6.94
CA ALA A 230 12.16 21.03 -5.91
C ALA A 230 11.69 20.11 -4.77
N LEU A 231 11.85 20.60 -3.55
CA LEU A 231 11.07 20.18 -2.39
C LEU A 231 9.67 20.85 -2.50
N SER A 232 8.82 20.73 -1.49
CA SER A 232 7.42 21.17 -1.58
C SER A 232 7.16 22.67 -1.42
N SER A 233 8.08 23.45 -0.82
CA SER A 233 7.92 24.90 -0.57
C SER A 233 8.90 25.79 -1.36
N GLY A 234 9.64 25.22 -2.31
CA GLY A 234 10.54 25.95 -3.21
C GLY A 234 12.02 25.94 -2.85
N ASP A 235 12.39 25.30 -1.73
CA ASP A 235 13.75 24.79 -1.51
C ASP A 235 14.10 23.73 -2.58
N ILE A 236 15.38 23.61 -2.93
CA ILE A 236 15.83 22.75 -4.03
C ILE A 236 16.96 21.84 -3.57
N LEU A 237 16.83 20.55 -3.86
CA LEU A 237 17.95 19.60 -3.83
C LEU A 237 18.75 19.80 -5.12
N CYS A 238 19.95 20.36 -4.98
CA CYS A 238 20.82 20.71 -6.10
C CYS A 238 21.81 19.59 -6.38
N GLU A 239 21.99 19.21 -7.65
CA GLU A 239 23.00 18.20 -8.03
C GLU A 239 24.42 18.79 -8.10
N HIS A 240 24.55 20.12 -8.10
CA HIS A 240 25.81 20.86 -8.20
C HIS A 240 26.16 21.55 -6.87
N ASP A 241 27.14 22.47 -6.85
CA ASP A 241 27.51 23.22 -5.65
C ASP A 241 26.33 24.04 -5.10
N ALA A 242 25.69 23.50 -4.07
CA ALA A 242 24.54 24.10 -3.40
C ALA A 242 24.83 25.50 -2.85
N LYS A 243 26.07 25.80 -2.44
CA LYS A 243 26.41 27.15 -1.93
C LYS A 243 26.38 28.18 -3.05
N ALA A 244 27.00 27.87 -4.19
CA ALA A 244 26.98 28.75 -5.36
C ALA A 244 25.56 28.95 -5.90
N CYS A 245 24.77 27.87 -5.96
CA CYS A 245 23.37 27.91 -6.41
C CYS A 245 22.45 28.68 -5.44
N SER A 246 22.72 28.61 -4.13
CA SER A 246 21.97 29.35 -3.11
C SER A 246 22.17 30.86 -3.27
N VAL A 247 23.43 31.30 -3.44
CA VAL A 247 23.78 32.71 -3.67
C VAL A 247 23.15 33.22 -4.97
N ARG A 248 23.22 32.43 -6.07
CA ARG A 248 22.70 32.85 -7.39
C ARG A 248 21.18 32.99 -7.43
N ASN A 249 20.45 32.08 -6.76
CA ASN A 249 19.00 32.02 -6.83
C ASN A 249 18.29 32.64 -5.61
N GLY A 250 19.06 33.17 -4.65
CA GLY A 250 18.55 33.85 -3.46
C GLY A 250 17.68 32.97 -2.56
N ARG A 251 17.91 31.66 -2.53
CA ARG A 251 17.08 30.70 -1.78
C ARG A 251 17.90 29.54 -1.26
N ARG A 252 17.36 28.83 -0.26
CA ARG A 252 18.04 27.70 0.35
C ARG A 252 18.12 26.52 -0.62
N MET A 253 19.33 25.98 -0.75
CA MET A 253 19.66 24.84 -1.61
C MET A 253 20.35 23.79 -0.76
N TYR A 254 20.01 22.53 -0.97
CA TYR A 254 20.62 21.40 -0.28
C TYR A 254 21.54 20.65 -1.22
N SER A 255 22.68 20.20 -0.69
CA SER A 255 23.61 19.32 -1.40
C SER A 255 23.17 17.85 -1.29
N PRO A 256 23.53 16.98 -2.26
CA PRO A 256 23.30 15.53 -2.14
C PRO A 256 24.06 14.89 -0.96
N ASP A 257 25.04 15.60 -0.42
CA ASP A 257 25.74 15.18 0.81
C ASP A 257 24.94 15.46 2.09
N GLU A 258 23.97 16.39 2.04
CA GLU A 258 23.12 16.75 3.17
C GLU A 258 21.80 15.98 3.18
N LEU A 259 21.14 15.90 2.02
CA LEU A 259 19.87 15.23 1.83
C LEU A 259 19.94 14.17 0.74
N GLU A 260 19.28 13.05 0.99
CA GLU A 260 19.07 11.96 0.06
C GLU A 260 17.57 11.82 -0.25
N GLU A 261 17.24 11.47 -1.49
CA GLU A 261 15.86 11.23 -1.92
C GLU A 261 15.53 9.74 -1.82
N VAL A 262 14.64 9.38 -0.91
CA VAL A 262 14.08 8.03 -0.80
C VAL A 262 12.76 7.97 -1.55
N THR A 263 12.68 7.07 -2.53
CA THR A 263 11.46 6.84 -3.32
C THR A 263 10.80 5.54 -2.91
N VAL A 264 9.52 5.61 -2.52
CA VAL A 264 8.69 4.46 -2.17
C VAL A 264 7.62 4.31 -3.25
N PRO A 265 7.73 3.33 -4.16
CA PRO A 265 6.74 3.12 -5.20
C PRO A 265 5.45 2.53 -4.61
N LEU A 266 4.32 3.05 -5.06
CA LEU A 266 3.00 2.46 -4.79
C LEU A 266 2.71 1.48 -5.91
N ASN A 267 3.04 0.20 -5.71
CA ASN A 267 2.98 -0.80 -6.76
C ASN A 267 1.82 -1.78 -6.57
N PHE A 268 1.34 -2.31 -7.69
CA PHE A 268 0.37 -3.40 -7.70
C PHE A 268 0.69 -4.30 -8.90
N HIS A 269 1.04 -5.57 -8.64
CA HIS A 269 1.40 -6.55 -9.67
C HIS A 269 2.44 -6.08 -10.71
N GLY A 270 3.39 -5.22 -10.31
CA GLY A 270 4.44 -4.69 -11.19
C GLY A 270 4.09 -3.35 -11.84
N ASP A 271 2.83 -2.92 -11.76
CA ASP A 271 2.41 -1.59 -12.21
C ASP A 271 2.61 -0.56 -11.09
N ILE A 272 3.25 0.55 -11.43
CA ILE A 272 3.44 1.68 -10.51
C ILE A 272 2.18 2.54 -10.61
N LEU A 273 1.41 2.63 -9.53
CA LEU A 273 0.21 3.46 -9.45
C LEU A 273 0.52 4.86 -8.89
N GLY A 274 1.68 5.03 -8.26
CA GLY A 274 2.13 6.28 -7.69
C GLY A 274 3.46 6.12 -6.95
N MET A 275 3.89 7.15 -6.25
CA MET A 275 5.09 7.11 -5.41
C MET A 275 5.06 8.16 -4.30
N PHE A 276 5.65 7.79 -3.17
CA PHE A 276 6.13 8.76 -2.20
C PHE A 276 7.58 9.09 -2.47
N ARG A 277 7.93 10.37 -2.39
CA ARG A 277 9.31 10.87 -2.41
C ARG A 277 9.58 11.57 -1.11
N ILE A 278 10.61 11.14 -0.39
CA ILE A 278 10.91 11.61 0.97
C ILE A 278 12.36 12.05 0.99
N PHE A 279 12.60 13.29 1.36
CA PHE A 279 13.94 13.87 1.42
C PHE A 279 14.48 13.74 2.84
N VAL A 280 15.45 12.85 3.05
CA VAL A 280 15.97 12.46 4.37
C VAL A 280 17.42 12.92 4.55
N PRO A 281 17.85 13.27 5.78
CA PRO A 281 19.27 13.50 6.06
C PRO A 281 20.11 12.24 5.86
N ARG A 282 21.21 12.33 5.11
CA ARG A 282 22.05 11.18 4.74
C ARG A 282 22.67 10.44 5.95
N SER A 283 22.88 11.15 7.06
CA SER A 283 23.40 10.58 8.31
C SER A 283 22.47 9.56 8.95
N ILE A 284 21.16 9.62 8.67
CA ILE A 284 20.13 8.80 9.31
C ILE A 284 19.94 7.46 8.57
N MET A 285 20.24 7.40 7.28
CA MET A 285 19.98 6.22 6.44
C MET A 285 21.07 5.14 6.49
N LYS A 286 22.26 5.43 7.02
CA LYS A 286 23.34 4.44 7.13
C LYS A 286 22.93 3.30 8.08
N GLY A 287 22.82 2.08 7.54
CA GLY A 287 22.51 0.87 8.31
C GLY A 287 21.04 0.65 8.65
N ARG A 288 20.11 1.35 7.97
CA ARG A 288 18.65 1.26 8.18
C ARG A 288 17.93 0.54 7.02
N GLU A 289 18.46 -0.62 6.62
CA GLU A 289 17.84 -1.48 5.59
C GLU A 289 16.42 -1.93 6.00
N ASP A 290 16.21 -2.11 7.30
CA ASP A 290 14.92 -2.43 7.92
C ASP A 290 13.82 -1.40 7.61
N LEU A 291 14.14 -0.11 7.65
CA LEU A 291 13.20 0.96 7.32
C LEU A 291 12.87 1.02 5.83
N MET A 292 13.82 0.70 4.97
CA MET A 292 13.61 0.66 3.52
C MET A 292 12.69 -0.50 3.14
N GLU A 293 12.90 -1.68 3.72
CA GLU A 293 12.05 -2.86 3.54
C GLU A 293 10.61 -2.60 4.04
N LEU A 294 10.47 -1.98 5.21
CA LEU A 294 9.17 -1.58 5.75
C LEU A 294 8.49 -0.55 4.83
N SER A 295 9.24 0.44 4.32
CA SER A 295 8.70 1.43 3.39
C SER A 295 8.20 0.81 2.09
N ALA A 296 8.97 -0.12 1.51
CA ALA A 296 8.56 -0.86 0.32
C ALA A 296 7.29 -1.68 0.59
N THR A 297 7.19 -2.32 1.75
CA THR A 297 6.00 -3.07 2.17
C THR A 297 4.77 -2.15 2.27
N ILE A 298 4.91 -0.97 2.86
CA ILE A 298 3.84 0.06 2.91
C ILE A 298 3.44 0.48 1.49
N GLY A 299 4.42 0.70 0.61
CA GLY A 299 4.19 1.05 -0.81
C GLY A 299 3.34 0.00 -1.54
N ASN A 300 3.67 -1.28 -1.40
CA ASN A 300 2.91 -2.38 -2.00
C ASN A 300 1.47 -2.41 -1.48
N HIS A 301 1.27 -2.29 -0.17
CA HIS A 301 -0.08 -2.33 0.42
C HIS A 301 -0.94 -1.14 0.02
N LEU A 302 -0.34 0.04 -0.10
CA LEU A 302 -1.05 1.21 -0.62
C LEU A 302 -1.36 1.07 -2.11
N GLY A 303 -0.47 0.46 -2.88
CA GLY A 303 -0.78 0.11 -4.27
C GLY A 303 -1.97 -0.86 -4.38
N ILE A 304 -2.06 -1.88 -3.52
CA ILE A 304 -3.24 -2.76 -3.44
C ILE A 304 -4.52 -1.96 -3.13
N ALA A 305 -4.46 -1.04 -2.16
CA ALA A 305 -5.61 -0.21 -1.79
C ALA A 305 -6.08 0.70 -2.93
N ILE A 306 -5.14 1.37 -3.62
CA ILE A 306 -5.44 2.21 -4.78
C ILE A 306 -6.02 1.37 -5.92
N ALA A 307 -5.44 0.21 -6.21
CA ALA A 307 -5.94 -0.70 -7.24
C ALA A 307 -7.37 -1.16 -6.93
N LYS A 308 -7.63 -1.54 -5.68
CA LYS A 308 -8.97 -1.94 -5.23
C LYS A 308 -9.97 -0.81 -5.39
N GLN A 309 -9.68 0.40 -4.91
CA GLN A 309 -10.60 1.53 -5.04
C GLN A 309 -10.90 1.86 -6.51
N ARG A 310 -9.89 1.81 -7.39
CA ARG A 310 -10.11 1.97 -8.84
C ARG A 310 -11.01 0.88 -9.43
N SER A 311 -10.78 -0.37 -9.03
CA SER A 311 -11.59 -1.51 -9.46
C SER A 311 -13.03 -1.38 -8.97
N ASP A 312 -13.25 -0.99 -7.72
CA ASP A 312 -14.56 -0.82 -7.12
C ASP A 312 -15.32 0.35 -7.80
N ALA A 313 -14.63 1.47 -8.06
CA ALA A 313 -15.20 2.60 -8.79
C ALA A 313 -15.60 2.23 -10.22
N GLU A 314 -14.77 1.46 -10.93
CA GLU A 314 -15.07 1.01 -12.28
C GLU A 314 -16.20 -0.03 -12.29
N ALA A 315 -16.22 -0.97 -11.35
CA ALA A 315 -17.30 -1.95 -11.22
C ALA A 315 -18.64 -1.27 -10.89
N HIS A 316 -18.63 -0.29 -9.99
CA HIS A 316 -19.83 0.50 -9.69
C HIS A 316 -20.31 1.29 -10.92
N ARG A 317 -19.39 1.91 -11.66
CA ARG A 317 -19.71 2.61 -12.92
C ARG A 317 -20.31 1.67 -13.96
N LEU A 318 -19.75 0.47 -14.14
CA LEU A 318 -20.27 -0.54 -15.05
C LEU A 318 -21.65 -1.03 -14.62
N SER A 319 -21.85 -1.29 -13.32
CA SER A 319 -23.14 -1.67 -12.76
C SER A 319 -24.22 -0.62 -13.03
N ILE A 320 -23.92 0.67 -12.85
CA ILE A 320 -24.85 1.77 -13.19
C ILE A 320 -25.17 1.77 -14.69
N VAL A 321 -24.19 1.53 -15.56
CA VAL A 321 -24.41 1.47 -17.02
C VAL A 321 -25.27 0.27 -17.40
N GLU A 322 -25.03 -0.90 -16.80
CA GLU A 322 -25.83 -2.10 -17.00
C GLU A 322 -27.27 -1.90 -16.54
N GLU A 323 -27.48 -1.35 -15.34
CA GLU A 323 -28.81 -1.04 -14.80
C GLU A 323 -29.57 -0.07 -15.71
N ARG A 324 -28.92 1.02 -16.14
CA ARG A 324 -29.52 1.98 -17.09
C ARG A 324 -29.88 1.33 -18.42
N THR A 325 -29.04 0.42 -18.91
CA THR A 325 -29.28 -0.29 -20.16
C THR A 325 -30.45 -1.27 -20.03
N ALA A 326 -30.53 -1.99 -18.90
CA ALA A 326 -31.64 -2.88 -18.59
C ALA A 326 -32.97 -2.11 -18.49
N LEU A 327 -33.00 -1.00 -17.76
CA LEU A 327 -34.16 -0.12 -17.67
C LEU A 327 -34.58 0.39 -19.05
N ALA A 328 -33.63 0.76 -19.93
CA ALA A 328 -33.96 1.17 -21.28
C ALA A 328 -34.62 0.05 -22.11
N ASN A 329 -34.21 -1.20 -21.92
CA ASN A 329 -34.82 -2.34 -22.59
C ASN A 329 -36.24 -2.59 -22.08
N GLU A 330 -36.45 -2.60 -20.76
CA GLU A 330 -37.78 -2.80 -20.17
C GLU A 330 -38.78 -1.69 -20.55
N LEU A 331 -38.33 -0.44 -20.55
CA LEU A 331 -39.13 0.71 -20.97
C LEU A 331 -39.46 0.63 -22.47
N HIS A 332 -38.54 0.15 -23.31
CA HIS A 332 -38.79 -0.04 -24.73
C HIS A 332 -39.86 -1.12 -24.97
N ASP A 333 -39.74 -2.27 -24.30
CA ASP A 333 -40.62 -3.41 -24.53
C ASP A 333 -42.04 -3.17 -23.98
N SER A 334 -42.18 -2.41 -22.90
CA SER A 334 -43.49 -2.12 -22.30
C SER A 334 -44.16 -0.86 -22.89
N LEU A 335 -43.50 0.29 -22.81
CA LEU A 335 -44.11 1.58 -23.14
C LEU A 335 -44.04 1.91 -24.63
N ALA A 336 -42.91 1.66 -25.29
CA ALA A 336 -42.77 2.02 -26.70
C ALA A 336 -43.70 1.15 -27.57
N GLN A 337 -43.81 -0.14 -27.23
CA GLN A 337 -44.73 -1.06 -27.88
C GLN A 337 -46.21 -0.69 -27.63
N THR A 338 -46.56 -0.28 -26.40
CA THR A 338 -47.92 0.17 -26.08
C THR A 338 -48.28 1.44 -26.86
N LEU A 339 -47.38 2.43 -26.93
CA LEU A 339 -47.59 3.65 -27.70
C LEU A 339 -47.69 3.37 -29.21
N ALA A 340 -46.88 2.44 -29.74
CA ALA A 340 -46.97 2.03 -31.14
C ALA A 340 -48.33 1.35 -31.45
N SER A 341 -48.83 0.51 -30.54
CA SER A 341 -50.15 -0.11 -30.66
C SER A 341 -51.28 0.92 -30.63
N LEU A 342 -51.23 1.87 -29.69
CA LEU A 342 -52.20 2.97 -29.62
C LEU A 342 -52.18 3.82 -30.90
N ARG A 343 -50.99 4.07 -31.49
CA ARG A 343 -50.88 4.83 -32.75
C ARG A 343 -51.59 4.11 -33.89
N TYR A 344 -51.42 2.79 -33.95
CA TYR A 344 -52.10 1.96 -34.93
C TYR A 344 -53.62 1.99 -34.75
N GLN A 345 -54.11 1.86 -33.51
CA GLN A 345 -55.56 1.91 -33.21
C GLN A 345 -56.17 3.27 -33.57
N VAL A 346 -55.48 4.37 -33.26
CA VAL A 346 -55.91 5.73 -33.60
C VAL A 346 -55.96 5.92 -35.12
N ARG A 347 -54.95 5.42 -35.85
CA ARG A 347 -54.94 5.47 -37.32
C ARG A 347 -56.10 4.68 -37.93
N MET A 348 -56.37 3.47 -37.44
CA MET A 348 -57.53 2.67 -37.89
C MET A 348 -58.86 3.40 -37.63
N LEU A 349 -58.96 4.11 -36.51
CA LEU A 349 -60.13 4.91 -36.16
C LEU A 349 -60.29 6.11 -37.11
N GLU A 350 -59.21 6.79 -37.49
CA GLU A 350 -59.21 7.84 -38.52
C GLU A 350 -59.71 7.31 -39.86
N GLU A 351 -59.13 6.22 -40.36
CA GLU A 351 -59.48 5.62 -41.65
C GLU A 351 -60.97 5.19 -41.70
N THR A 352 -61.52 4.72 -40.58
CA THR A 352 -62.94 4.33 -40.47
C THR A 352 -63.86 5.56 -40.52
N LEU A 353 -63.50 6.64 -39.82
CA LEU A 353 -64.30 7.87 -39.78
C LEU A 353 -64.19 8.73 -41.04
N GLU A 354 -63.18 8.52 -41.87
CA GLU A 354 -63.07 9.13 -43.19
C GLU A 354 -64.06 8.52 -44.20
N GLN A 355 -64.44 7.25 -44.03
CA GLN A 355 -65.39 6.55 -44.90
C GLN A 355 -66.86 6.89 -44.63
N GLU A 356 -67.19 7.46 -43.45
CA GLU A 356 -68.54 7.90 -43.12
C GLU A 356 -68.81 9.36 -43.49
N VAL A 357 -69.87 9.59 -44.27
CA VAL A 357 -70.26 10.90 -44.84
C VAL A 357 -70.86 11.86 -43.79
N SER A 358 -71.28 11.36 -42.62
CA SER A 358 -72.06 12.11 -41.60
C SER A 358 -71.34 12.36 -40.28
N VAL A 359 -70.01 12.28 -40.22
CA VAL A 359 -69.26 12.47 -38.98
C VAL A 359 -69.11 13.97 -38.64
N ASP A 360 -69.46 14.36 -37.40
CA ASP A 360 -69.26 15.71 -36.87
C ASP A 360 -67.76 16.10 -36.95
N GLY A 361 -67.45 17.25 -37.55
CA GLY A 361 -66.09 17.77 -37.69
C GLY A 361 -65.36 17.95 -36.36
N ARG A 362 -66.06 17.97 -35.23
CA ARG A 362 -65.46 17.91 -33.88
C ARG A 362 -64.77 16.58 -33.58
N ALA A 363 -65.36 15.44 -33.97
CA ALA A 363 -64.78 14.12 -33.70
C ALA A 363 -63.46 13.91 -34.47
N ARG A 364 -63.41 14.35 -35.74
CA ARG A 364 -62.17 14.33 -36.54
C ARG A 364 -61.04 15.17 -35.92
N ARG A 365 -61.37 16.36 -35.38
CA ARG A 365 -60.39 17.21 -34.70
C ARG A 365 -59.82 16.59 -33.43
N GLU A 366 -60.66 15.95 -32.61
CA GLU A 366 -60.19 15.28 -31.39
C GLU A 366 -59.29 14.08 -31.68
N ILE A 367 -59.54 13.33 -32.76
CA ILE A 367 -58.68 12.20 -33.13
C ILE A 367 -57.32 12.67 -33.64
N HIS A 368 -57.28 13.73 -34.46
CA HIS A 368 -56.01 14.36 -34.84
C HIS A 368 -55.22 14.86 -33.62
N ARG A 369 -55.91 15.39 -32.61
CA ARG A 369 -55.29 15.82 -31.34
C ARG A 369 -54.69 14.64 -30.56
N ILE A 370 -55.43 13.53 -30.45
CA ILE A 370 -54.95 12.31 -29.80
C ILE A 370 -53.74 11.74 -30.55
N ARG A 371 -53.79 11.68 -31.89
CA ARG A 371 -52.68 11.20 -32.71
C ARG A 371 -51.42 12.06 -32.52
N GLY A 372 -51.58 13.39 -32.54
CA GLY A 372 -50.48 14.32 -32.31
C GLY A 372 -49.81 14.13 -30.95
N GLY A 373 -50.59 14.07 -29.87
CA GLY A 373 -50.05 13.82 -28.53
C GLY A 373 -49.39 12.44 -28.37
N LEU A 374 -49.83 11.45 -29.14
CA LEU A 374 -49.27 10.10 -29.11
C LEU A 374 -47.96 9.98 -29.92
N ASP A 375 -47.87 10.67 -31.06
CA ASP A 375 -46.62 10.79 -31.83
C ASP A 375 -45.53 11.52 -31.02
N GLU A 376 -45.93 12.52 -30.24
CA GLU A 376 -45.07 13.26 -29.32
C GLU A 376 -44.58 12.38 -28.16
N ALA A 377 -45.49 11.74 -27.43
CA ALA A 377 -45.13 10.83 -26.33
C ALA A 377 -44.20 9.70 -26.80
N HIS A 378 -44.41 9.18 -28.03
CA HIS A 378 -43.53 8.17 -28.61
C HIS A 378 -42.14 8.72 -28.98
N THR A 379 -42.08 9.99 -29.44
CA THR A 379 -40.81 10.66 -29.75
C THR A 379 -40.02 10.93 -28.47
N GLU A 380 -40.66 11.49 -27.43
CA GLU A 380 -40.06 11.72 -26.13
C GLU A 380 -39.54 10.43 -25.48
N LEU A 381 -40.32 9.35 -25.54
CA LEU A 381 -39.90 8.06 -25.02
C LEU A 381 -38.67 7.53 -25.77
N ARG A 382 -38.67 7.57 -27.10
CA ARG A 382 -37.52 7.11 -27.91
C ARG A 382 -36.27 7.94 -27.60
N GLU A 383 -36.43 9.24 -27.38
CA GLU A 383 -35.33 10.09 -26.95
C GLU A 383 -34.84 9.72 -25.56
N LEU A 384 -35.72 9.55 -24.58
CA LEU A 384 -35.37 9.15 -23.22
C LEU A 384 -34.60 7.81 -23.22
N LEU A 385 -35.09 6.81 -23.95
CA LEU A 385 -34.42 5.52 -24.13
C LEU A 385 -33.01 5.65 -24.73
N ASN A 386 -32.84 6.55 -25.70
CA ASN A 386 -31.53 6.83 -26.28
C ASN A 386 -30.56 7.46 -25.25
N SER A 387 -31.03 8.29 -24.30
CA SER A 387 -30.14 8.78 -23.21
C SER A 387 -29.76 7.72 -22.19
N PHE A 388 -30.62 6.73 -21.95
CA PHE A 388 -30.29 5.65 -21.03
C PHE A 388 -29.28 4.66 -21.66
N ARG A 389 -29.37 4.42 -22.97
CA ARG A 389 -28.46 3.53 -23.72
C ARG A 389 -27.13 4.15 -24.11
N ALA A 390 -27.09 5.48 -24.31
CA ALA A 390 -25.87 6.20 -24.62
C ALA A 390 -25.60 7.24 -23.54
N PRO A 391 -24.83 6.92 -22.48
CA PRO A 391 -24.20 7.98 -21.72
C PRO A 391 -23.44 8.87 -22.70
N LEU A 392 -23.35 10.18 -22.41
CA LEU A 392 -22.44 11.07 -23.14
C LEU A 392 -21.11 10.34 -23.32
N ASP A 393 -20.59 10.40 -24.54
CA ASP A 393 -19.30 9.84 -24.92
C ASP A 393 -18.29 10.08 -23.79
N GLN A 394 -17.37 9.15 -23.54
CA GLN A 394 -16.35 9.24 -22.45
C GLN A 394 -15.50 10.52 -22.52
N ARG A 395 -15.67 11.31 -23.58
CA ARG A 395 -14.98 12.54 -23.92
C ARG A 395 -15.76 13.83 -23.55
N GLY A 396 -16.98 13.73 -22.99
CA GLY A 396 -17.74 14.86 -22.42
C GLY A 396 -18.65 15.65 -23.38
N LEU A 397 -19.15 16.80 -22.94
CA LEU A 397 -20.12 17.65 -23.68
C LEU A 397 -19.57 18.20 -25.01
N LEU A 398 -18.32 18.66 -25.05
CA LEU A 398 -17.72 19.31 -26.24
C LEU A 398 -17.72 18.38 -27.46
N PRO A 399 -17.14 17.17 -27.39
CA PRO A 399 -17.15 16.23 -28.52
C PRO A 399 -18.55 15.81 -28.94
N ALA A 400 -19.51 15.79 -28.00
CA ALA A 400 -20.90 15.49 -28.32
C ALA A 400 -21.55 16.62 -29.15
N LEU A 401 -21.29 17.89 -28.83
CA LEU A 401 -21.77 19.05 -29.59
C LEU A 401 -21.11 19.14 -30.98
N GLU A 402 -19.81 18.86 -31.08
CA GLU A 402 -19.10 18.81 -32.37
C GLU A 402 -19.69 17.74 -33.29
N LYS A 403 -19.92 16.54 -32.75
CA LYS A 403 -20.54 15.43 -33.49
C LYS A 403 -21.96 15.78 -33.90
N LEU A 404 -22.74 16.42 -33.02
CA LEU A 404 -24.09 16.86 -33.29
C LEU A 404 -24.12 17.87 -34.45
N ALA A 405 -23.26 18.89 -34.41
CA ALA A 405 -23.15 19.89 -35.46
C ALA A 405 -22.72 19.28 -36.80
N SER A 406 -21.72 18.39 -36.79
CA SER A 406 -21.28 17.69 -38.01
C SER A 406 -22.40 16.85 -38.62
N ARG A 407 -23.18 16.15 -37.80
CA ARG A 407 -24.30 15.33 -38.26
C ARG A 407 -25.42 16.20 -38.83
N PHE A 408 -25.78 17.28 -38.13
CA PHE A 408 -26.80 18.21 -38.58
C PHE A 408 -26.49 18.76 -39.97
N ARG A 409 -25.23 19.20 -40.19
CA ARG A 409 -24.75 19.66 -41.50
C ARG A 409 -24.92 18.60 -42.59
N GLN A 410 -24.59 17.34 -42.29
CA GLN A 410 -24.70 16.24 -43.25
C GLN A 410 -26.14 15.91 -43.61
N GLU A 411 -27.06 15.99 -42.65
CA GLU A 411 -28.46 15.63 -42.83
C GLU A 411 -29.28 16.75 -43.50
N THR A 412 -28.97 18.03 -43.26
CA THR A 412 -29.78 19.16 -43.73
C THR A 412 -29.12 20.00 -44.81
N GLY A 413 -27.79 19.97 -44.93
CA GLY A 413 -27.03 20.88 -45.79
C GLY A 413 -26.90 22.32 -45.27
N ILE A 414 -27.48 22.63 -44.10
CA ILE A 414 -27.41 23.96 -43.47
C ILE A 414 -26.01 24.21 -42.91
N SER A 415 -25.49 25.43 -43.08
CA SER A 415 -24.19 25.81 -42.51
C SER A 415 -24.30 25.96 -41.00
N ILE A 416 -23.51 25.21 -40.24
CA ILE A 416 -23.52 25.26 -38.78
C ILE A 416 -22.12 25.50 -38.22
N PHE A 417 -22.02 26.47 -37.32
CA PHE A 417 -20.79 26.88 -36.66
C PHE A 417 -20.86 26.54 -35.18
N PHE A 418 -19.95 25.69 -34.71
CA PHE A 418 -19.76 25.45 -33.27
C PHE A 418 -18.54 26.23 -32.77
N GLN A 419 -18.73 27.02 -31.73
CA GLN A 419 -17.68 27.78 -31.06
C GLN A 419 -17.69 27.49 -29.56
N CYS A 420 -16.52 27.19 -29.00
CA CYS A 420 -16.35 26.99 -27.57
C CYS A 420 -15.26 27.90 -27.02
N ASN A 421 -15.62 28.77 -26.08
CA ASN A 421 -14.69 29.68 -25.40
C ASN A 421 -14.41 29.23 -23.95
N CYS A 422 -14.52 27.93 -23.67
CA CYS A 422 -14.20 27.34 -22.37
C CYS A 422 -12.81 26.70 -22.42
N ARG A 423 -11.91 27.01 -21.46
CA ARG A 423 -10.63 26.28 -21.33
C ARG A 423 -10.82 24.84 -20.89
N SER A 424 -11.80 24.60 -20.03
CA SER A 424 -12.22 23.29 -19.56
C SER A 424 -13.71 23.36 -19.17
N VAL A 425 -14.44 22.28 -19.42
CA VAL A 425 -15.83 22.14 -18.97
C VAL A 425 -15.84 21.19 -17.78
N HIS A 426 -16.32 21.70 -16.65
CA HIS A 426 -16.45 21.00 -15.39
C HIS A 426 -17.93 20.93 -15.04
N LEU A 427 -18.63 20.00 -15.69
CA LEU A 427 -20.04 19.72 -15.49
C LEU A 427 -20.19 18.25 -15.10
N GLY A 428 -21.14 17.94 -14.23
CA GLY A 428 -21.56 16.57 -13.95
C GLY A 428 -22.25 15.95 -15.18
N ALA A 429 -22.20 14.62 -15.32
CA ALA A 429 -22.78 13.94 -16.48
C ALA A 429 -24.29 14.24 -16.69
N SER A 430 -25.04 14.48 -15.62
CA SER A 430 -26.44 14.90 -15.69
C SER A 430 -26.58 16.31 -16.29
N GLU A 431 -25.69 17.22 -15.93
CA GLU A 431 -25.71 18.62 -16.38
C GLU A 431 -25.35 18.72 -17.87
N GLU A 432 -24.28 18.02 -18.28
CA GLU A 432 -23.89 17.88 -19.68
C GLU A 432 -25.04 17.32 -20.52
N MET A 433 -25.77 16.34 -20.01
CA MET A 433 -26.90 15.74 -20.70
C MET A 433 -28.04 16.73 -20.91
N GLN A 434 -28.43 17.51 -19.90
CA GLN A 434 -29.50 18.49 -20.07
C GLN A 434 -29.11 19.58 -21.08
N MET A 435 -27.87 20.06 -21.04
CA MET A 435 -27.37 21.04 -22.02
C MET A 435 -27.40 20.47 -23.44
N LEU A 436 -26.90 19.26 -23.64
CA LEU A 436 -26.91 18.59 -24.94
C LEU A 436 -28.35 18.42 -25.48
N ARG A 437 -29.31 18.10 -24.61
CA ARG A 437 -30.72 17.97 -24.98
C ARG A 437 -31.35 19.27 -25.44
N ILE A 438 -31.02 20.38 -24.78
CA ILE A 438 -31.49 21.71 -25.20
C ILE A 438 -30.97 22.05 -26.59
N VAL A 439 -29.70 21.75 -26.89
CA VAL A 439 -29.15 21.94 -28.25
C VAL A 439 -29.83 21.02 -29.27
N GLN A 440 -30.05 19.75 -28.93
CA GLN A 440 -30.72 18.80 -29.81
C GLN A 440 -32.13 19.27 -30.21
N GLU A 441 -32.91 19.70 -29.22
CA GLU A 441 -34.26 20.21 -29.45
C GLU A 441 -34.24 21.51 -30.26
N SER A 442 -33.29 22.41 -29.97
CA SER A 442 -33.10 23.64 -30.77
C SER A 442 -32.81 23.33 -32.23
N LEU A 443 -31.89 22.39 -32.52
CA LEU A 443 -31.59 21.96 -33.88
C LEU A 443 -32.78 21.23 -34.55
N ALA A 444 -33.54 20.44 -33.80
CA ALA A 444 -34.74 19.79 -34.31
C ALA A 444 -35.78 20.83 -34.75
N ASN A 445 -35.96 21.89 -33.95
CA ASN A 445 -36.86 23.01 -34.26
C ASN A 445 -36.39 23.79 -35.49
N ILE A 446 -35.09 24.10 -35.59
CA ILE A 446 -34.51 24.78 -36.75
C ILE A 446 -34.77 23.97 -38.03
N ARG A 447 -34.48 22.66 -38.01
CA ARG A 447 -34.71 21.78 -39.17
C ARG A 447 -36.16 21.74 -39.61
N LYS A 448 -37.10 21.74 -38.67
CA LYS A 448 -38.53 21.59 -38.96
C LYS A 448 -39.20 22.91 -39.37
N HIS A 449 -38.74 24.04 -38.83
CA HIS A 449 -39.52 25.28 -38.83
C HIS A 449 -38.77 26.52 -39.32
N ALA A 450 -37.45 26.60 -39.18
CA ALA A 450 -36.74 27.87 -39.33
C ALA A 450 -36.49 28.28 -40.79
N HIS A 451 -36.38 27.34 -41.74
CA HIS A 451 -35.86 27.62 -43.09
C HIS A 451 -34.52 28.40 -43.09
N ALA A 452 -33.71 28.19 -42.05
CA ALA A 452 -32.42 28.85 -41.84
C ALA A 452 -31.37 28.37 -42.85
N GLN A 453 -30.46 29.26 -43.23
CA GLN A 453 -29.25 28.96 -44.00
C GLN A 453 -28.03 28.77 -43.11
N THR A 454 -28.05 29.41 -41.94
CA THR A 454 -26.94 29.48 -41.00
C THR A 454 -27.39 29.23 -39.58
N VAL A 455 -26.65 28.40 -38.85
CA VAL A 455 -26.86 28.12 -37.43
C VAL A 455 -25.56 28.33 -36.67
N ARG A 456 -25.64 28.88 -35.46
CA ARG A 456 -24.52 29.07 -34.56
C ARG A 456 -24.80 28.41 -33.21
N ILE A 457 -23.87 27.58 -32.75
CA ILE A 457 -23.84 27.05 -31.39
C ILE A 457 -22.63 27.66 -30.70
N LEU A 458 -22.84 28.38 -29.61
CA LEU A 458 -21.78 28.98 -28.80
C LEU A 458 -21.87 28.45 -27.36
N LEU A 459 -20.75 27.97 -26.84
CA LEU A 459 -20.59 27.62 -25.43
C LEU A 459 -19.48 28.49 -24.83
N THR A 460 -19.81 29.28 -23.81
CA THR A 460 -18.84 30.12 -23.09
C THR A 460 -18.90 29.86 -21.59
N CYS A 461 -17.77 30.08 -20.91
CA CYS A 461 -17.64 29.97 -19.46
C CYS A 461 -16.94 31.22 -18.95
N ASN A 462 -17.55 31.91 -17.97
CA ASN A 462 -16.96 33.09 -17.36
C ASN A 462 -16.04 32.71 -16.18
N LEU A 463 -15.27 33.70 -15.69
CA LEU A 463 -14.36 33.51 -14.55
C LEU A 463 -15.09 33.16 -13.25
N ASP A 464 -16.38 33.48 -13.16
CA ASP A 464 -17.24 33.20 -12.00
C ASP A 464 -17.85 31.79 -12.01
N GLY A 465 -17.49 30.97 -13.00
CA GLY A 465 -17.91 29.57 -13.14
C GLY A 465 -19.31 29.38 -13.72
N GLU A 466 -19.88 30.40 -14.36
CA GLU A 466 -21.15 30.33 -15.05
C GLU A 466 -20.95 30.00 -16.54
N TYR A 467 -21.76 29.07 -17.02
CA TYR A 467 -21.82 28.63 -18.41
C TYR A 467 -22.96 29.35 -19.11
N LEU A 468 -22.67 29.86 -20.31
CA LEU A 468 -23.64 30.38 -21.25
C LEU A 468 -23.61 29.53 -22.51
N LEU A 469 -24.72 28.84 -22.75
CA LEU A 469 -24.97 28.06 -23.96
C LEU A 469 -25.99 28.81 -24.82
N LEU A 470 -25.64 29.00 -26.08
CA LEU A 470 -26.38 29.81 -27.04
C LEU A 470 -26.56 29.04 -28.35
N VAL A 471 -27.79 28.96 -28.86
CA VAL A 471 -28.11 28.44 -30.18
C VAL A 471 -28.88 29.50 -30.96
N GLU A 472 -28.37 29.89 -32.12
CA GLU A 472 -28.96 30.93 -32.98
C GLU A 472 -29.13 30.41 -34.41
N ASP A 473 -30.20 30.84 -35.07
CA ASP A 473 -30.43 30.62 -36.50
C ASP A 473 -30.86 31.92 -37.20
N ASP A 474 -30.62 32.00 -38.51
CA ASP A 474 -31.01 33.11 -39.40
C ASP A 474 -32.34 32.86 -40.12
N GLY A 475 -33.23 32.05 -39.52
CA GLY A 475 -34.48 31.62 -40.12
C GLY A 475 -35.61 32.65 -40.09
N VAL A 476 -36.83 32.17 -40.36
CA VAL A 476 -38.04 33.01 -40.46
C VAL A 476 -38.49 33.60 -39.12
N GLY A 477 -37.99 33.11 -37.99
CA GLY A 477 -38.40 33.54 -36.65
C GLY A 477 -39.91 33.41 -36.38
N PHE A 478 -40.35 33.85 -35.19
CA PHE A 478 -41.76 33.83 -34.80
C PHE A 478 -42.10 34.95 -33.80
N LEU A 479 -43.37 35.40 -33.79
CA LEU A 479 -43.84 36.53 -32.98
C LEU A 479 -44.12 36.17 -31.52
N ASP A 480 -44.55 34.94 -31.25
CA ASP A 480 -45.07 34.56 -29.94
C ASP A 480 -44.10 33.65 -29.19
N THR A 481 -43.32 34.25 -28.28
CA THR A 481 -42.52 33.50 -27.30
C THR A 481 -43.35 33.01 -26.12
N LYS A 482 -44.64 33.36 -26.05
CA LYS A 482 -45.60 32.90 -25.04
C LYS A 482 -46.55 31.86 -25.63
N PRO A 483 -47.05 30.92 -24.82
CA PRO A 483 -47.93 29.85 -25.29
C PRO A 483 -49.35 30.39 -25.56
N VAL A 484 -49.56 31.04 -26.71
CA VAL A 484 -50.89 31.40 -27.23
C VAL A 484 -50.99 30.92 -28.68
N GLY A 485 -50.96 29.60 -28.84
CA GLY A 485 -51.08 28.89 -30.12
C GLY A 485 -51.76 27.54 -29.96
N SER A 486 -52.08 26.87 -31.07
CA SER A 486 -52.80 25.59 -31.05
C SER A 486 -52.06 24.53 -30.22
N PRO A 487 -52.75 23.62 -29.50
CA PRO A 487 -52.12 22.65 -28.62
C PRO A 487 -51.25 21.68 -29.45
N GLY A 488 -49.93 21.90 -29.46
CA GLY A 488 -48.95 21.12 -30.21
C GLY A 488 -47.76 21.94 -30.74
N GLU A 489 -47.93 23.24 -31.00
CA GLU A 489 -46.92 24.06 -31.69
C GLU A 489 -45.75 24.56 -30.81
N HIS A 490 -45.84 24.43 -29.47
CA HIS A 490 -44.84 25.00 -28.55
C HIS A 490 -44.30 24.04 -27.46
N ILE A 491 -44.50 22.73 -27.63
CA ILE A 491 -44.15 21.75 -26.57
C ILE A 491 -42.62 21.56 -26.47
N GLY A 492 -41.90 21.60 -27.59
CA GLY A 492 -40.43 21.60 -27.56
C GLY A 492 -39.84 22.75 -26.74
N LEU A 493 -40.46 23.94 -26.79
CA LEU A 493 -40.02 25.11 -26.03
C LEU A 493 -40.26 24.95 -24.52
N SER A 494 -41.40 24.37 -24.12
CA SER A 494 -41.71 24.13 -22.70
C SER A 494 -40.82 23.06 -22.09
N ILE A 495 -40.48 22.01 -22.85
CA ILE A 495 -39.53 20.97 -22.44
C ILE A 495 -38.14 21.56 -22.23
N MET A 496 -37.65 22.41 -23.14
CA MET A 496 -36.35 23.07 -22.97
C MET A 496 -36.33 23.96 -21.71
N ALA A 497 -37.40 24.72 -21.46
CA ALA A 497 -37.53 25.54 -20.26
C ALA A 497 -37.55 24.70 -18.96
N GLU A 498 -38.23 23.55 -18.96
CA GLU A 498 -38.24 22.65 -17.81
C GLU A 498 -36.86 22.02 -17.55
N ARG A 499 -36.15 21.60 -18.61
CA ARG A 499 -34.78 21.08 -18.50
C ARG A 499 -33.82 22.11 -17.92
N ALA A 500 -33.91 23.36 -18.36
CA ALA A 500 -33.15 24.46 -17.80
C ALA A 500 -33.47 24.70 -16.32
N LYS A 501 -34.75 24.60 -15.93
CA LYS A 501 -35.17 24.69 -14.54
C LYS A 501 -34.62 23.54 -13.69
N ARG A 502 -34.55 22.31 -14.22
CA ARG A 502 -33.94 21.15 -13.53
C ARG A 502 -32.43 21.30 -13.33
N LEU A 503 -31.75 21.98 -14.25
CA LEU A 503 -30.36 22.41 -14.04
C LEU A 503 -30.24 23.45 -12.91
N GLY A 504 -31.30 24.22 -12.64
CA GLY A 504 -31.20 25.44 -11.83
C GLY A 504 -30.65 26.63 -12.63
N GLY A 505 -30.74 26.57 -13.96
CA GLY A 505 -30.32 27.63 -14.87
C GLY A 505 -31.45 28.58 -15.28
N THR A 506 -31.07 29.71 -15.86
CA THR A 506 -31.98 30.67 -16.51
C THR A 506 -32.07 30.35 -17.99
N PHE A 507 -33.29 30.34 -18.53
CA PHE A 507 -33.56 30.04 -19.93
C PHE A 507 -34.30 31.21 -20.58
N ARG A 508 -33.86 31.62 -21.76
CA ARG A 508 -34.43 32.73 -22.52
C ARG A 508 -34.51 32.35 -23.99
N ILE A 509 -35.60 32.73 -24.63
CA ILE A 509 -35.77 32.63 -26.07
C ILE A 509 -36.08 34.03 -26.59
N GLU A 510 -35.40 34.44 -27.65
CA GLU A 510 -35.66 35.65 -28.40
C GLU A 510 -35.92 35.26 -29.85
N SER A 511 -37.01 35.74 -30.43
CA SER A 511 -37.31 35.53 -31.84
C SER A 511 -38.17 36.69 -32.34
N GLU A 512 -37.90 37.11 -33.56
CA GLU A 512 -38.71 38.07 -34.29
C GLU A 512 -38.89 37.58 -35.74
N PRO A 513 -40.06 37.78 -36.37
CA PRO A 513 -40.25 37.36 -37.76
C PRO A 513 -39.24 38.01 -38.70
N GLY A 514 -38.52 37.18 -39.45
CA GLY A 514 -37.49 37.58 -40.40
C GLY A 514 -36.09 37.75 -39.81
N GLU A 515 -35.94 37.71 -38.48
CA GLU A 515 -34.65 37.90 -37.78
C GLU A 515 -34.12 36.61 -37.13
N GLY A 516 -34.83 35.49 -37.30
CA GLY A 516 -34.43 34.18 -36.78
C GLY A 516 -34.83 33.91 -35.33
N THR A 517 -34.16 32.93 -34.71
CA THR A 517 -34.40 32.54 -33.31
C THR A 517 -33.09 32.42 -32.56
N ARG A 518 -33.10 32.87 -31.31
CA ARG A 518 -32.02 32.76 -30.33
C ARG A 518 -32.51 32.05 -29.08
N VAL A 519 -31.88 30.93 -28.75
CA VAL A 519 -32.11 30.14 -27.54
C VAL A 519 -30.90 30.27 -26.62
N GLU A 520 -31.12 30.74 -25.40
CA GLU A 520 -30.08 31.04 -24.43
C GLU A 520 -30.32 30.30 -23.11
N LEU A 521 -29.29 29.61 -22.63
CA LEU A 521 -29.23 28.95 -21.33
C LEU A 521 -28.04 29.46 -20.54
N THR A 522 -28.30 30.00 -19.36
CA THR A 522 -27.28 30.43 -18.40
C THR A 522 -27.34 29.54 -17.17
N TYR A 523 -26.23 28.91 -16.80
CA TYR A 523 -26.19 27.95 -15.70
C TYR A 523 -24.90 28.06 -14.88
N LYS A 524 -25.03 28.08 -13.54
CA LYS A 524 -23.90 28.10 -12.61
C LYS A 524 -23.91 26.83 -11.74
N PRO A 525 -22.90 25.95 -11.82
CA PRO A 525 -22.84 24.74 -11.01
C PRO A 525 -22.66 25.04 -9.52
N ALA A 526 -23.38 24.31 -8.67
CA ALA A 526 -23.36 24.48 -7.22
C ALA A 526 -21.98 24.19 -6.59
N SER A 527 -21.15 23.37 -7.24
CA SER A 527 -19.80 23.00 -6.76
C SER A 527 -18.79 24.15 -6.77
N THR A 528 -19.10 25.28 -7.42
CA THR A 528 -18.23 26.46 -7.48
C THR A 528 -18.54 27.47 -6.34
N SER A 529 -19.72 27.38 -5.75
CA SER A 529 -20.19 28.26 -4.66
C SER A 529 -19.44 28.02 -3.34
N ALA A 530 -19.10 26.77 -3.01
CA ALA A 530 -18.40 26.43 -1.77
C ALA A 530 -16.95 26.94 -1.73
N VAL A 531 -16.30 27.07 -2.90
CA VAL A 531 -14.91 27.59 -3.00
C VAL A 531 -14.88 29.12 -2.97
N ALA A 532 -15.92 29.79 -3.50
CA ALA A 532 -16.06 31.25 -3.43
C ALA A 532 -16.50 31.73 -2.02
N ALA A 533 -17.43 31.03 -1.38
CA ALA A 533 -17.89 31.36 -0.02
C ALA A 533 -16.82 31.16 1.06
N LEU A 534 -15.81 30.30 0.81
CA LEU A 534 -14.64 30.18 1.69
C LEU A 534 -13.65 31.34 1.51
N LYS A 535 -13.60 31.97 0.32
CA LYS A 535 -12.74 33.12 0.04
C LYS A 535 -13.23 34.37 0.78
N ASP A 536 -14.54 34.63 0.77
CA ASP A 536 -15.11 35.81 1.43
C ASP A 536 -15.08 35.73 2.97
N ARG A 537 -14.96 34.54 3.56
CA ARG A 537 -14.74 34.36 5.02
C ARG A 537 -13.28 34.48 5.46
N ILE A 538 -12.33 34.51 4.52
CA ILE A 538 -10.89 34.64 4.82
C ILE A 538 -10.41 36.08 4.58
N THR A 539 -11.13 36.87 3.77
CA THR A 539 -10.81 38.28 3.51
C THR A 539 -11.73 39.29 4.22
N GLY A 540 -12.51 38.84 5.21
CA GLY A 540 -13.37 39.69 6.07
C GLY A 540 -12.80 39.88 7.46
#